data_AF-A0A8I2K689-F1
#
_entry.id   AF-A0A8I2K689-F1
#
_cell.length_a   1.000
_cell.length_b   1.000
_cell.length_c   1.000
_cell.angle_alpha   90.00
_cell.angle_beta   90.00
_cell.angle_gamma   90.00
#
_symmetry.space_group_name_H-M   'P 1'
#
loop_
_entity.id
_entity.type
_entity.pdbx_description
1 polymer ?
#
loop_
_entity_poly.entity_id
_entity_poly.type
_entity_poly.pdbx_seq_one_letter_code
_entity_poly.pdbx_strand_id
1 'polypeptide(L)'
;MSGVRLANRWQVSIPFVGFIVALEKNSQLTCIFSTFGLELILSPIKPKKEKAMRKSLISIILILTASMYVHGVIFCNDTPCAYGECNDENKVNGGQMTPLVINGAGYFIKSNSDFQLFLQKIELSELYGPNFDVFQDNLNNAISNVEYAIGIYNELIAVAEETPYDQLIIYKLKTFGYDDFLKGHNLNAEVFNRVRSFLVKGDVTGAYKRIKADMEDILGCLNSVKGDIDKNIPPKIATLWDVNQKYSDSLFFGQYSAMIFSMIVDQR
;
A
#
# COMPACT_ATOMS: atom_id res chain seq x y z
N MET A 1 -14.26 -12.59 -35.15
CA MET A 1 -14.77 -13.14 -33.88
C MET A 1 -14.26 -12.25 -32.76
N SER A 2 -15.12 -11.36 -32.24
CA SER A 2 -14.80 -10.42 -31.18
C SER A 2 -15.01 -11.08 -29.82
N GLY A 3 -13.92 -11.54 -29.20
CA GLY A 3 -13.93 -12.01 -27.82
C GLY A 3 -14.05 -10.82 -26.86
N VAL A 4 -15.09 -10.84 -26.04
CA VAL A 4 -15.26 -9.91 -24.91
C VAL A 4 -14.13 -10.21 -23.91
N ARG A 5 -13.15 -9.29 -23.79
CA ARG A 5 -12.13 -9.35 -22.74
C ARG A 5 -12.75 -8.89 -21.42
N LEU A 6 -12.73 -9.75 -20.41
CA LEU A 6 -12.96 -9.36 -19.02
C LEU A 6 -11.70 -8.62 -18.54
N ALA A 7 -11.82 -7.33 -18.24
CA ALA A 7 -10.77 -6.59 -17.56
C ALA A 7 -10.64 -7.16 -16.13
N ASN A 8 -9.45 -7.65 -15.77
CA ASN A 8 -9.14 -8.13 -14.43
C ASN A 8 -9.03 -6.95 -13.45
N ARG A 9 -10.18 -6.37 -13.06
CA ARG A 9 -10.27 -5.43 -11.94
C ARG A 9 -10.59 -6.21 -10.67
N TRP A 10 -9.63 -6.28 -9.76
CA TRP A 10 -9.89 -6.77 -8.41
C TRP A 10 -10.45 -5.63 -7.56
N GLN A 11 -11.75 -5.65 -7.28
CA GLN A 11 -12.34 -4.79 -6.26
C GLN A 11 -12.12 -5.44 -4.89
N VAL A 12 -11.21 -4.87 -4.10
CA VAL A 12 -11.05 -5.24 -2.69
C VAL A 12 -11.62 -4.10 -1.86
N SER A 13 -12.72 -4.35 -1.14
CA SER A 13 -13.29 -3.40 -0.19
C SER A 13 -12.47 -3.44 1.10
N ILE A 14 -11.73 -2.37 1.39
CA ILE A 14 -10.91 -2.24 2.60
C ILE A 14 -11.53 -1.17 3.50
N PRO A 15 -12.22 -1.52 4.59
CA PRO A 15 -12.47 -0.57 5.66
C PRO A 15 -11.16 -0.34 6.43
N PHE A 16 -10.80 0.93 6.62
CA PHE A 16 -9.73 1.31 7.56
C PHE A 16 -10.10 0.74 8.95
N VAL A 17 -9.13 0.06 9.57
CA VAL A 17 -9.19 -0.78 10.79
C VAL A 17 -9.57 -2.26 10.54
N GLY A 18 -8.56 -3.11 10.27
CA GLY A 18 -8.69 -4.57 10.31
C GLY A 18 -7.45 -5.33 9.80
N PHE A 19 -6.99 -6.32 10.56
CA PHE A 19 -5.87 -7.22 10.24
C PHE A 19 -6.07 -8.03 8.95
N ILE A 20 -4.97 -8.38 8.27
CA ILE A 20 -4.93 -9.36 7.17
C ILE A 20 -4.28 -10.65 7.68
N VAL A 21 -4.99 -11.77 7.64
CA VAL A 21 -4.38 -13.12 7.59
C VAL A 21 -4.84 -13.77 6.29
N ALA A 22 -3.92 -13.91 5.34
CA ALA A 22 -4.13 -14.70 4.13
C ALA A 22 -3.75 -16.15 4.42
N LEU A 23 -4.70 -17.08 4.27
CA LEU A 23 -4.40 -18.51 4.23
C LEU A 23 -4.72 -19.04 2.83
N GLU A 24 -3.74 -19.71 2.23
CA GLU A 24 -3.83 -20.25 0.89
C GLU A 24 -4.40 -21.68 0.91
N LYS A 25 -5.51 -21.89 0.20
CA LYS A 25 -5.89 -23.22 -0.27
C LYS A 25 -6.65 -23.14 -1.59
N ASN A 26 -6.10 -23.75 -2.63
CA ASN A 26 -6.73 -24.01 -3.93
C ASN A 26 -7.33 -22.79 -4.66
N SER A 27 -6.48 -21.82 -5.01
CA SER A 27 -6.75 -20.87 -6.10
C SER A 27 -7.96 -19.94 -5.94
N GLN A 28 -8.53 -19.83 -4.74
CA GLN A 28 -9.56 -18.84 -4.41
C GLN A 28 -9.22 -18.13 -3.10
N LEU A 29 -8.95 -16.82 -3.20
CA LEU A 29 -8.82 -15.93 -2.04
C LEU A 29 -10.22 -15.71 -1.45
N THR A 30 -10.52 -16.40 -0.34
CA THR A 30 -11.76 -16.17 0.42
C THR A 30 -11.42 -15.30 1.63
N CYS A 31 -11.86 -14.04 1.62
CA CYS A 31 -11.76 -13.16 2.78
C CYS A 31 -12.95 -13.41 3.72
N ILE A 32 -12.68 -13.82 4.96
CA ILE A 32 -13.69 -13.89 6.02
C ILE A 32 -13.56 -12.62 6.87
N PHE A 33 -14.60 -11.79 6.89
CA PHE A 33 -14.68 -10.62 7.76
C PHE A 33 -15.57 -10.92 8.97
N SER A 34 -15.03 -10.75 10.18
CA SER A 34 -15.84 -10.69 11.40
C SER A 34 -16.11 -9.22 11.75
N THR A 35 -17.39 -8.87 11.92
CA THR A 35 -17.82 -7.56 12.40
C THR A 35 -17.84 -7.58 13.93
N PHE A 36 -17.11 -6.66 14.56
CA PHE A 36 -17.18 -6.43 16.00
C PHE A 36 -18.59 -5.97 16.40
N GLY A 37 -19.25 -6.73 17.27
CA GLY A 37 -20.51 -6.35 17.90
C GLY A 37 -20.27 -5.23 18.91
N LEU A 38 -20.70 -4.01 18.58
CA LEU A 38 -20.84 -2.92 19.54
C LEU A 38 -22.19 -3.07 20.27
N GLU A 39 -22.18 -3.72 21.44
CA GLU A 39 -23.28 -3.56 22.41
C GLU A 39 -23.13 -2.20 23.11
N LEU A 40 -23.82 -1.20 22.59
CA LEU A 40 -23.88 0.14 23.16
C LEU A 40 -24.87 0.14 24.34
N ILE A 41 -24.37 -0.02 25.56
CA ILE A 41 -25.17 0.11 26.79
C ILE A 41 -25.52 1.60 26.98
N LEU A 42 -26.66 2.03 26.46
CA LEU A 42 -27.20 3.37 26.67
C LEU A 42 -27.93 3.43 28.02
N SER A 43 -27.40 4.20 28.97
CA SER A 43 -28.12 4.58 30.19
C SER A 43 -29.26 5.57 29.87
N PRO A 44 -30.34 5.63 30.68
CA PRO A 44 -31.53 6.39 30.34
C PRO A 44 -31.28 7.92 30.33
N ILE A 45 -31.31 8.51 29.14
CA ILE A 45 -31.16 9.95 28.89
C ILE A 45 -32.56 10.60 28.82
N LYS A 46 -32.72 11.80 29.38
CA LYS A 46 -33.99 12.55 29.40
C LYS A 46 -34.56 12.77 27.97
N PRO A 47 -35.90 12.64 27.77
CA PRO A 47 -36.53 12.43 26.46
C PRO A 47 -36.39 13.58 25.44
N LYS A 48 -36.16 14.83 25.88
CA LYS A 48 -35.92 15.96 24.97
C LYS A 48 -34.48 16.01 24.40
N LYS A 49 -33.48 15.53 25.15
CA LYS A 49 -32.09 15.46 24.69
C LYS A 49 -31.83 14.25 23.80
N GLU A 50 -32.66 13.21 23.94
CA GLU A 50 -32.60 11.96 23.18
C GLU A 50 -32.74 12.16 21.67
N LYS A 51 -33.69 13.00 21.23
CA LYS A 51 -33.96 13.21 19.79
C LYS A 51 -32.82 13.97 19.07
N ALA A 52 -32.17 14.90 19.75
CA ALA A 52 -31.00 15.63 19.21
C ALA A 52 -29.75 14.74 19.20
N MET A 53 -29.52 13.98 20.28
CA MET A 53 -28.39 13.06 20.39
C MET A 53 -28.48 11.91 19.38
N ARG A 54 -29.68 11.34 19.17
CA ARG A 54 -29.92 10.29 18.17
C ARG A 54 -29.66 10.78 16.74
N LYS A 55 -30.05 12.01 16.40
CA LYS A 55 -29.72 12.60 15.09
C LYS A 55 -28.21 12.79 14.90
N SER A 56 -27.52 13.29 15.93
CA SER A 56 -26.06 13.45 15.89
C SER A 56 -25.35 12.09 15.74
N LEU A 57 -25.78 11.07 16.48
CA LEU A 57 -25.21 9.73 16.41
C LEU A 57 -25.42 9.11 15.02
N ILE A 58 -26.62 9.23 14.44
CA ILE A 58 -26.90 8.75 13.08
C ILE A 58 -26.06 9.48 12.05
N SER A 59 -25.86 10.81 12.16
CA SER A 59 -24.97 11.54 11.26
C SER A 59 -23.52 11.11 11.39
N ILE A 60 -23.02 10.88 12.61
CA ILE A 60 -21.65 10.37 12.83
C ILE A 60 -21.50 8.97 12.23
N ILE A 61 -22.47 8.09 12.46
CA ILE A 61 -22.48 6.75 11.87
C ILE A 61 -22.52 6.86 10.35
N LEU A 62 -23.37 7.69 9.75
CA LEU A 62 -23.42 7.85 8.29
C LEU A 62 -22.12 8.40 7.72
N ILE A 63 -21.47 9.35 8.39
CA ILE A 63 -20.16 9.88 7.97
C ILE A 63 -19.09 8.79 8.07
N LEU A 64 -19.05 8.05 9.18
CA LEU A 64 -18.11 6.94 9.37
C LEU A 64 -18.36 5.84 8.35
N THR A 65 -19.61 5.43 8.15
CA THR A 65 -19.98 4.39 7.19
C THR A 65 -19.67 4.84 5.76
N ALA A 66 -19.99 6.08 5.38
CA ALA A 66 -19.64 6.64 4.07
C ALA A 66 -18.11 6.74 3.87
N SER A 67 -17.35 7.09 4.91
CA SER A 67 -15.88 7.10 4.86
C SER A 67 -15.29 5.69 4.77
N MET A 68 -15.95 4.68 5.35
CA MET A 68 -15.57 3.27 5.25
C MET A 68 -15.99 2.63 3.92
N TYR A 69 -16.91 3.24 3.17
CA TYR A 69 -17.29 2.87 1.81
C TYR A 69 -16.37 3.49 0.73
N VAL A 70 -15.31 4.22 1.12
CA VAL A 70 -14.25 4.60 0.19
C VAL A 70 -13.51 3.33 -0.19
N HIS A 71 -13.90 2.73 -1.31
CA HIS A 71 -13.25 1.56 -1.84
C HIS A 71 -11.81 1.94 -2.22
N GLY A 72 -10.84 1.44 -1.47
CA GLY A 72 -9.44 1.48 -1.87
C GLY A 72 -9.27 0.63 -3.13
N VAL A 73 -9.22 1.26 -4.29
CA VAL A 73 -8.86 0.57 -5.53
C VAL A 73 -7.35 0.36 -5.50
N ILE A 74 -6.92 -0.87 -5.26
CA ILE A 74 -5.53 -1.29 -5.44
C ILE A 74 -5.37 -1.68 -6.90
N PHE A 75 -4.52 -0.97 -7.62
CA PHE A 75 -4.20 -1.35 -9.00
C PHE A 75 -3.15 -2.46 -8.98
N CYS A 76 -3.42 -3.55 -9.70
CA CYS A 76 -2.41 -4.57 -9.95
C CYS A 76 -1.26 -3.93 -10.72
N ASN A 77 -0.04 -4.26 -10.31
CA ASN A 77 1.12 -3.68 -10.93
C ASN A 77 1.48 -4.44 -12.21
N ASP A 78 1.03 -3.92 -13.35
CA ASP A 78 1.36 -4.45 -14.67
C ASP A 78 2.74 -3.98 -15.18
N THR A 79 3.61 -3.46 -14.30
CA THR A 79 4.99 -3.06 -14.67
C THR A 79 5.82 -4.18 -15.33
N PRO A 80 5.64 -5.50 -15.06
CA PRO A 80 6.33 -6.54 -15.82
C PRO A 80 6.07 -6.49 -17.33
N CYS A 81 4.93 -5.94 -17.76
CA CYS A 81 4.63 -5.72 -19.18
C CYS A 81 5.61 -4.76 -19.88
N ALA A 82 6.36 -3.96 -19.11
CA ALA A 82 7.42 -3.12 -19.68
C ALA A 82 8.58 -3.94 -20.27
N TYR A 83 8.70 -5.22 -19.94
CA TYR A 83 9.83 -6.09 -20.29
C TYR A 83 9.43 -7.23 -21.25
N GLY A 84 8.23 -7.17 -21.85
CA GLY A 84 7.74 -8.16 -22.81
C GLY A 84 6.21 -8.25 -22.87
N GLU A 85 5.70 -9.17 -23.70
CA GLU A 85 4.25 -9.38 -23.79
C GLU A 85 3.72 -10.00 -22.50
N CYS A 86 2.77 -9.31 -21.85
CA CYS A 86 2.14 -9.68 -20.57
C CYS A 86 1.51 -11.09 -20.50
N ASN A 87 1.42 -11.79 -21.64
CA ASN A 87 0.63 -13.01 -21.81
C ASN A 87 1.40 -14.19 -22.43
N ASP A 88 2.71 -14.05 -22.69
CA ASP A 88 3.48 -15.15 -23.30
C ASP A 88 4.36 -15.82 -22.23
N GLU A 89 3.84 -16.91 -21.66
CA GLU A 89 4.53 -17.78 -20.69
C GLU A 89 5.88 -18.31 -21.23
N ASN A 90 6.14 -18.15 -22.54
CA ASN A 90 7.32 -18.65 -23.22
C ASN A 90 8.50 -17.65 -23.30
N LYS A 91 8.38 -16.41 -22.77
CA LYS A 91 9.52 -15.49 -22.69
C LYS A 91 10.21 -15.53 -21.33
N VAL A 92 11.51 -15.80 -21.40
CA VAL A 92 12.37 -16.41 -20.36
C VAL A 92 12.41 -15.67 -19.01
N ASN A 93 12.07 -14.37 -18.92
CA ASN A 93 12.21 -13.60 -17.66
C ASN A 93 10.97 -12.80 -17.22
N GLY A 94 10.00 -12.51 -18.10
CA GLY A 94 8.81 -11.71 -17.75
C GLY A 94 7.93 -12.38 -16.69
N GLY A 95 7.83 -13.71 -16.74
CA GLY A 95 7.10 -14.51 -15.76
C GLY A 95 7.71 -14.49 -14.35
N GLN A 96 9.02 -14.19 -14.22
CA GLN A 96 9.69 -14.11 -12.91
C GLN A 96 9.49 -12.74 -12.23
N MET A 97 9.27 -11.66 -12.99
CA MET A 97 9.10 -10.33 -12.42
C MET A 97 7.78 -10.18 -11.67
N THR A 98 6.68 -10.73 -12.20
CA THR A 98 5.35 -10.64 -11.58
C THR A 98 5.32 -11.13 -10.13
N PRO A 99 5.78 -12.36 -9.80
CA PRO A 99 5.80 -12.82 -8.42
C PRO A 99 6.75 -11.98 -7.54
N LEU A 100 7.87 -11.47 -8.07
CA LEU A 100 8.78 -10.59 -7.33
C LEU A 100 8.11 -9.25 -6.97
N VAL A 101 7.41 -8.63 -7.93
CA VAL A 101 6.65 -7.40 -7.69
C VAL A 101 5.55 -7.63 -6.66
N ILE A 102 4.78 -8.70 -6.79
CA ILE A 102 3.69 -9.05 -5.86
C ILE A 102 4.24 -9.32 -4.45
N ASN A 103 5.26 -10.15 -4.33
CA ASN A 103 5.83 -10.52 -3.03
C ASN A 103 6.50 -9.31 -2.36
N GLY A 104 7.29 -8.53 -3.10
CA GLY A 104 7.96 -7.35 -2.59
C GLY A 104 6.96 -6.32 -2.08
N ALA A 105 5.92 -6.02 -2.87
CA ALA A 105 4.84 -5.12 -2.45
C ALA A 105 4.04 -5.70 -1.26
N GLY A 106 3.78 -7.00 -1.24
CA GLY A 106 3.08 -7.68 -0.15
C GLY A 106 3.81 -7.57 1.18
N TYR A 107 5.11 -7.84 1.21
CA TYR A 107 5.92 -7.66 2.42
C TYR A 107 6.03 -6.20 2.85
N PHE A 108 6.12 -5.26 1.90
CA PHE A 108 6.10 -3.83 2.21
C PHE A 108 4.77 -3.38 2.85
N ILE A 109 3.64 -3.81 2.32
CA ILE A 109 2.31 -3.52 2.88
C ILE A 109 2.16 -4.15 4.27
N LYS A 110 2.64 -5.39 4.45
CA LYS A 110 2.63 -6.07 5.74
C LYS A 110 3.47 -5.31 6.78
N SER A 111 4.66 -4.85 6.37
CA SER A 111 5.51 -3.99 7.20
C SER A 111 4.80 -2.71 7.65
N ASN A 112 4.12 -2.00 6.73
CA ASN A 112 3.31 -0.84 7.09
C ASN A 112 2.19 -1.21 8.08
N SER A 113 1.48 -2.33 7.85
CA SER A 113 0.44 -2.81 8.76
C SER A 113 0.98 -3.04 10.17
N ASP A 114 2.12 -3.69 10.31
CA ASP A 114 2.78 -3.93 11.61
C ASP A 114 3.19 -2.62 12.28
N PHE A 115 3.66 -1.64 11.49
CA PHE A 115 3.98 -0.31 12.00
C PHE A 115 2.72 0.46 12.46
N GLN A 116 1.59 0.36 11.76
CA GLN A 116 0.33 0.96 12.22
C GLN A 116 -0.17 0.31 13.53
N LEU A 117 0.00 -1.00 13.68
CA LEU A 117 -0.29 -1.69 14.95
C LEU A 117 0.60 -1.16 16.06
N PHE A 118 1.90 -0.99 15.81
CA PHE A 118 2.83 -0.37 16.75
C PHE A 118 2.38 1.04 17.16
N LEU A 119 1.98 1.90 16.22
CA LEU A 119 1.46 3.24 16.52
C LEU A 119 0.21 3.18 17.41
N GLN A 120 -0.75 2.30 17.09
CA GLN A 120 -1.94 2.09 17.91
C GLN A 120 -1.57 1.71 19.35
N LYS A 121 -0.57 0.84 19.55
CA LYS A 121 -0.13 0.45 20.90
C LYS A 121 0.51 1.62 21.64
N ILE A 122 1.27 2.48 20.97
CA ILE A 122 1.81 3.70 21.56
C ILE A 122 0.68 4.64 22.00
N GLU A 123 -0.33 4.89 21.17
CA GLU A 123 -1.45 5.76 21.52
C GLU A 123 -2.20 5.25 22.77
N LEU A 124 -2.44 3.94 22.84
CA LEU A 124 -3.12 3.32 23.99
C LEU A 124 -2.27 3.34 25.27
N SER A 125 -0.96 3.56 25.17
CA SER A 125 -0.09 3.61 26.35
C SER A 125 -0.30 4.84 27.22
N GLU A 126 -0.89 5.91 26.68
CA GLU A 126 -1.32 7.07 27.48
C GLU A 126 -2.38 6.68 28.51
N LEU A 127 -3.19 5.66 28.21
CA LEU A 127 -4.27 5.18 29.08
C LEU A 127 -3.82 4.06 30.02
N TYR A 128 -3.00 3.13 29.52
CA TYR A 128 -2.69 1.87 30.22
C TYR A 128 -1.23 1.75 30.67
N GLY A 129 -0.39 2.74 30.37
CA GLY A 129 1.05 2.67 30.53
C GLY A 129 1.74 1.96 29.35
N PRO A 130 3.04 2.21 29.13
CA PRO A 130 3.79 1.62 28.03
C PRO A 130 4.08 0.13 28.29
N ASN A 131 3.83 -0.69 27.27
CA ASN A 131 4.24 -2.09 27.24
C ASN A 131 5.33 -2.25 26.18
N PHE A 132 6.59 -2.11 26.60
CA PHE A 132 7.74 -2.10 25.70
C PHE A 132 7.98 -3.44 25.02
N ASP A 133 7.61 -4.57 25.62
CA ASP A 133 7.71 -5.89 24.99
C ASP A 133 6.78 -5.96 23.77
N VAL A 134 5.52 -5.52 23.92
CA VAL A 134 4.55 -5.46 22.82
C VAL A 134 4.97 -4.45 21.74
N PHE A 135 5.58 -3.34 22.13
CA PHE A 135 6.14 -2.37 21.19
C PHE A 135 7.27 -2.99 20.37
N GLN A 136 8.17 -3.70 21.04
CA GLN A 136 9.31 -4.35 20.42
C GLN A 136 8.89 -5.43 19.43
N ASP A 137 7.91 -6.26 19.78
CA ASP A 137 7.38 -7.30 18.89
C ASP A 137 6.82 -6.73 17.58
N ASN A 138 5.93 -5.74 17.66
CA ASN A 138 5.33 -5.14 16.45
C ASN A 138 6.38 -4.42 15.60
N LEU A 139 7.31 -3.70 16.24
CA LEU A 139 8.37 -2.99 15.53
C LEU A 139 9.36 -3.93 14.86
N ASN A 140 9.75 -5.03 15.52
CA ASN A 140 10.61 -6.06 14.94
C ASN A 140 9.93 -6.73 13.74
N ASN A 141 8.62 -6.98 13.81
CA ASN A 141 7.86 -7.51 12.67
C ASN A 141 7.86 -6.52 11.48
N ALA A 142 7.63 -5.24 11.74
CA ALA A 142 7.68 -4.20 10.71
C ALA A 142 9.08 -4.14 10.05
N ILE A 143 10.14 -4.16 10.85
CA ILE A 143 11.55 -4.17 10.39
C ILE A 143 11.81 -5.42 9.53
N SER A 144 11.49 -6.60 10.03
CA SER A 144 11.73 -7.86 9.31
C SER A 144 11.00 -7.90 7.96
N ASN A 145 9.74 -7.45 7.93
CA ASN A 145 8.97 -7.42 6.69
C ASN A 145 9.51 -6.40 5.67
N VAL A 146 10.01 -5.23 6.08
CA VAL A 146 10.64 -4.29 5.13
C VAL A 146 12.00 -4.82 4.64
N GLU A 147 12.77 -5.51 5.47
CA GLU A 147 14.01 -6.18 5.06
C GLU A 147 13.75 -7.25 4.00
N TYR A 148 12.72 -8.08 4.19
CA TYR A 148 12.30 -9.05 3.17
C TYR A 148 11.87 -8.36 1.87
N ALA A 149 11.10 -7.27 1.96
CA ALA A 149 10.70 -6.51 0.78
C ALA A 149 11.91 -5.93 0.02
N ILE A 150 12.91 -5.39 0.73
CA ILE A 150 14.17 -4.90 0.15
C ILE A 150 14.92 -6.03 -0.57
N GLY A 151 15.02 -7.21 0.07
CA GLY A 151 15.63 -8.41 -0.53
C GLY A 151 14.98 -8.78 -1.86
N ILE A 152 13.66 -8.86 -1.88
CA ILE A 152 12.89 -9.17 -3.10
C ILE A 152 13.07 -8.10 -4.18
N TYR A 153 13.10 -6.82 -3.80
CA TYR A 153 13.34 -5.75 -4.76
C TYR A 153 14.76 -5.75 -5.34
N ASN A 154 15.77 -6.21 -4.59
CA ASN A 154 17.11 -6.43 -5.15
C ASN A 154 17.07 -7.49 -6.27
N GLU A 155 16.38 -8.61 -6.03
CA GLU A 155 16.19 -9.66 -7.05
C GLU A 155 15.42 -9.13 -8.26
N LEU A 156 14.32 -8.41 -8.03
CA LEU A 156 13.53 -7.77 -9.09
C LEU A 156 14.37 -6.83 -9.96
N ILE A 157 15.20 -5.99 -9.32
CA ILE A 157 16.07 -5.05 -10.04
C ILE A 157 17.10 -5.80 -10.88
N ALA A 158 17.71 -6.87 -10.35
CA ALA A 158 18.67 -7.68 -11.11
C ALA A 158 18.03 -8.29 -12.36
N VAL A 159 16.86 -8.91 -12.22
CA VAL A 159 16.10 -9.47 -13.35
C VAL A 159 15.71 -8.38 -14.34
N ALA A 160 15.33 -7.19 -13.87
CA ALA A 160 14.97 -6.05 -14.71
C ALA A 160 16.14 -5.47 -15.50
N GLU A 161 17.35 -5.46 -14.95
CA GLU A 161 18.55 -4.99 -15.65
C GLU A 161 18.99 -5.92 -16.78
N GLU A 162 18.74 -7.23 -16.63
CA GLU A 162 19.07 -8.23 -17.64
C GLU A 162 17.98 -8.38 -18.73
N THR A 163 16.79 -7.85 -18.49
CA THR A 163 15.65 -8.03 -19.39
C THR A 163 15.42 -6.78 -20.26
N PRO A 164 15.46 -6.91 -21.60
CA PRO A 164 15.20 -5.78 -22.49
C PRO A 164 13.77 -5.23 -22.35
N TYR A 165 13.63 -3.91 -22.52
CA TYR A 165 12.32 -3.27 -22.55
C TYR A 165 11.51 -3.57 -23.82
N ASP A 166 10.20 -3.71 -23.65
CA ASP A 166 9.19 -3.63 -24.72
C ASP A 166 9.11 -2.19 -25.24
N GLN A 167 9.63 -1.97 -26.45
CA GLN A 167 9.72 -0.64 -27.06
C GLN A 167 8.36 0.02 -27.29
N LEU A 168 7.28 -0.75 -27.49
CA LEU A 168 5.94 -0.20 -27.65
C LEU A 168 5.45 0.39 -26.32
N ILE A 169 5.67 -0.32 -25.22
CA ILE A 169 5.32 0.17 -23.88
C ILE A 169 6.14 1.40 -23.52
N ILE A 170 7.45 1.40 -23.80
CA ILE A 170 8.30 2.58 -23.58
C ILE A 170 7.81 3.79 -24.39
N TYR A 171 7.42 3.59 -25.66
CA TYR A 171 6.85 4.66 -26.46
C TYR A 171 5.55 5.21 -25.86
N LYS A 172 4.65 4.34 -25.41
CA LYS A 172 3.40 4.76 -24.73
C LYS A 172 3.67 5.50 -23.42
N LEU A 173 4.64 5.06 -22.63
CA LEU A 173 5.06 5.74 -21.39
C LEU A 173 5.60 7.15 -21.66
N LYS A 174 6.35 7.33 -22.76
CA LYS A 174 6.92 8.64 -23.16
C LYS A 174 5.85 9.61 -23.67
N THR A 175 4.82 9.10 -24.34
CA THR A 175 3.75 9.92 -24.94
C THR A 175 2.50 10.02 -24.06
N PHE A 176 2.52 9.41 -22.86
CA PHE A 176 1.41 9.44 -21.91
C PHE A 176 1.09 10.88 -21.47
N GLY A 177 -0.21 11.21 -21.38
CA GLY A 177 -0.71 12.53 -20.97
C GLY A 177 -0.60 12.77 -19.47
N TYR A 178 0.62 12.86 -18.92
CA TYR A 178 0.86 13.00 -17.46
C TYR A 178 0.15 14.21 -16.84
N ASP A 179 0.14 15.36 -17.52
CA ASP A 179 -0.45 16.59 -16.97
C ASP A 179 -1.98 16.50 -16.88
N ASP A 180 -2.62 15.93 -17.90
CA ASP A 180 -4.07 15.68 -17.90
C ASP A 180 -4.44 14.60 -16.89
N PHE A 181 -3.61 13.56 -16.77
CA PHE A 181 -3.81 12.49 -15.83
C PHE A 181 -3.74 12.98 -14.37
N LEU A 182 -2.74 13.79 -14.03
CA LEU A 182 -2.60 14.42 -12.71
C LEU A 182 -3.84 15.25 -12.36
N LYS A 183 -4.28 16.12 -13.27
CA LYS A 183 -5.45 16.99 -13.07
C LYS A 183 -6.74 16.18 -12.96
N GLY A 184 -6.89 15.14 -13.78
CA GLY A 184 -8.10 14.32 -13.84
C GLY A 184 -8.34 13.45 -12.61
N HIS A 185 -7.28 13.08 -11.88
CA HIS A 185 -7.37 12.15 -10.75
C HIS A 185 -7.11 12.81 -9.38
N ASN A 186 -6.86 14.12 -9.33
CA ASN A 186 -6.58 14.87 -8.09
C ASN A 186 -5.48 14.22 -7.23
N LEU A 187 -4.38 13.80 -7.89
CA LEU A 187 -3.28 13.10 -7.23
C LEU A 187 -2.38 14.07 -6.44
N ASN A 188 -1.64 13.55 -5.48
CA ASN A 188 -0.58 14.31 -4.83
C ASN A 188 0.49 14.68 -5.87
N ALA A 189 0.59 15.97 -6.19
CA ALA A 189 1.45 16.46 -7.26
C ALA A 189 2.93 16.18 -7.02
N GLU A 190 3.39 16.22 -5.77
CA GLU A 190 4.79 15.97 -5.42
C GLU A 190 5.18 14.52 -5.71
N VAL A 191 4.40 13.57 -5.17
CA VAL A 191 4.64 12.13 -5.39
C VAL A 191 4.45 11.77 -6.86
N PHE A 192 3.43 12.33 -7.52
CA PHE A 192 3.19 12.08 -8.94
C PHE A 192 4.33 12.59 -9.82
N ASN A 193 4.89 13.77 -9.53
CA ASN A 193 6.04 14.29 -10.28
C ASN A 193 7.30 13.42 -10.08
N ARG A 194 7.48 12.80 -8.90
CA ARG A 194 8.52 11.78 -8.72
C ARG A 194 8.30 10.59 -9.65
N VAL A 195 7.09 10.03 -9.71
CA VAL A 195 6.76 8.92 -10.64
C VAL A 195 7.00 9.33 -12.10
N ARG A 196 6.48 10.49 -12.51
CA ARG A 196 6.67 11.06 -13.85
C ARG A 196 8.14 11.13 -14.23
N SER A 197 9.03 11.52 -13.30
CA SER A 197 10.46 11.71 -13.58
C SER A 197 11.19 10.45 -14.06
N PHE A 198 10.63 9.27 -13.77
CA PHE A 198 11.09 7.96 -14.24
C PHE A 198 10.32 7.53 -15.49
N LEU A 199 8.99 7.47 -15.38
CA LEU A 199 8.15 6.85 -16.41
C LEU A 199 8.15 7.63 -17.73
N VAL A 200 8.25 8.96 -17.71
CA VAL A 200 8.34 9.77 -18.94
C VAL A 200 9.60 9.48 -19.75
N LYS A 201 10.63 8.91 -19.13
CA LYS A 201 11.88 8.50 -19.80
C LYS A 201 11.83 7.03 -20.24
N GLY A 202 10.80 6.28 -19.83
CA GLY A 202 10.73 4.83 -19.95
C GLY A 202 11.59 4.09 -18.93
N ASP A 203 11.98 4.73 -17.84
CA ASP A 203 12.91 4.15 -16.85
C ASP A 203 12.15 3.39 -15.73
N VAL A 204 11.67 2.20 -16.05
CA VAL A 204 10.91 1.37 -15.12
C VAL A 204 11.82 0.74 -14.06
N THR A 205 13.02 0.30 -14.44
CA THR A 205 14.03 -0.19 -13.49
C THR A 205 14.41 0.91 -12.49
N GLY A 206 14.55 2.16 -12.93
CA GLY A 206 14.77 3.30 -12.05
C GLY A 206 13.63 3.52 -11.05
N ALA A 207 12.38 3.30 -11.46
CA ALA A 207 11.25 3.35 -10.54
C ALA A 207 11.35 2.25 -9.46
N TYR A 208 11.71 1.01 -9.81
CA TYR A 208 11.95 -0.04 -8.81
C TYR A 208 13.09 0.31 -7.84
N LYS A 209 14.20 0.85 -8.37
CA LYS A 209 15.32 1.34 -7.55
C LYS A 209 14.89 2.41 -6.56
N ARG A 210 13.99 3.33 -6.97
CA ARG A 210 13.46 4.36 -6.07
C ARG A 210 12.57 3.78 -4.98
N ILE A 211 11.68 2.83 -5.29
CA ILE A 211 10.85 2.16 -4.28
C ILE A 211 11.76 1.46 -3.25
N LYS A 212 12.77 0.73 -3.73
CA LYS A 212 13.78 0.11 -2.87
C LYS A 212 14.48 1.12 -1.96
N ALA A 213 14.94 2.25 -2.51
CA ALA A 213 15.58 3.30 -1.73
C ALA A 213 14.63 3.91 -0.69
N ASP A 214 13.33 4.09 -1.02
CA ASP A 214 12.32 4.53 -0.05
C ASP A 214 12.19 3.50 1.10
N MET A 215 12.23 2.19 0.80
CA MET A 215 12.21 1.14 1.82
C MET A 215 13.47 1.14 2.70
N GLU A 216 14.65 1.39 2.13
CA GLU A 216 15.90 1.55 2.88
C GLU A 216 15.84 2.77 3.82
N ASP A 217 15.27 3.89 3.36
CA ASP A 217 15.05 5.09 4.16
C ASP A 217 14.08 4.80 5.33
N ILE A 218 12.99 4.07 5.07
CA ILE A 218 12.02 3.63 6.08
C ILE A 218 12.69 2.72 7.12
N LEU A 219 13.46 1.72 6.67
CA LEU A 219 14.20 0.80 7.54
C LEU A 219 15.18 1.57 8.45
N GLY A 220 15.86 2.59 7.93
CA GLY A 220 16.70 3.48 8.74
C GLY A 220 15.92 4.17 9.86
N CYS A 221 14.75 4.72 9.55
CA CYS A 221 13.91 5.37 10.56
C CYS A 221 13.32 4.37 11.58
N LEU A 222 12.88 3.18 11.14
CA LEU A 222 12.40 2.12 12.05
C LEU A 222 13.49 1.67 13.02
N ASN A 223 14.72 1.51 12.55
CA ASN A 223 15.86 1.17 13.41
C ASN A 223 16.18 2.29 14.41
N SER A 224 16.01 3.55 14.03
CA SER A 224 16.11 4.67 14.98
C SER A 224 15.03 4.58 16.06
N VAL A 225 13.77 4.30 15.70
CA VAL A 225 12.67 4.11 16.66
C VAL A 225 12.98 2.91 17.58
N LYS A 226 13.50 1.83 17.02
CA LYS A 226 13.89 0.64 17.78
C LYS A 226 14.94 0.96 18.83
N GLY A 227 15.90 1.83 18.52
CA GLY A 227 16.91 2.27 19.48
C GLY A 227 16.35 3.02 20.70
N ASP A 228 15.19 3.66 20.58
CA ASP A 228 14.46 4.27 21.72
C ASP A 228 13.70 3.19 22.51
N ILE A 229 12.99 2.29 21.81
CA ILE A 229 12.24 1.20 22.43
C ILE A 229 13.14 0.25 23.23
N ASP A 230 14.32 -0.10 22.70
CA ASP A 230 15.28 -0.98 23.37
C ASP A 230 15.84 -0.36 24.67
N LYS A 231 15.69 0.96 24.86
CA LYS A 231 16.04 1.68 26.09
C LYS A 231 14.85 1.91 27.01
N ASN A 232 13.68 1.35 26.69
CA ASN A 232 12.40 1.62 27.34
C ASN A 232 12.04 3.13 27.34
N ILE A 233 12.36 3.82 26.23
CA ILE A 233 12.02 5.23 26.03
C ILE A 233 10.92 5.31 24.96
N PRO A 234 9.81 6.01 25.23
CA PRO A 234 8.81 6.28 24.19
C PRO A 234 9.44 7.08 23.04
N PRO A 235 9.30 6.64 21.78
CA PRO A 235 9.87 7.34 20.64
C PRO A 235 9.18 8.70 20.45
N LYS A 236 9.90 9.66 19.90
CA LYS A 236 9.35 11.00 19.63
C LYS A 236 8.25 10.92 18.57
N ILE A 237 7.14 11.61 18.83
CA ILE A 237 5.99 11.64 17.90
C ILE A 237 6.39 12.13 16.50
N ALA A 238 7.34 13.07 16.42
CA ALA A 238 7.85 13.56 15.14
C ALA A 238 8.54 12.46 14.31
N THR A 239 9.28 11.56 14.97
CA THR A 239 9.91 10.40 14.30
C THR A 239 8.86 9.41 13.80
N LEU A 240 7.82 9.16 14.61
CA LEU A 240 6.71 8.29 14.22
C LEU A 240 5.95 8.82 13.00
N TRP A 241 5.67 10.13 12.98
CA TRP A 241 5.04 10.80 11.84
C TRP A 241 5.91 10.77 10.59
N ASP A 242 7.22 10.94 10.73
CA ASP A 242 8.15 10.84 9.60
C ASP A 242 8.14 9.43 8.97
N VAL A 243 8.20 8.37 9.79
CA VAL A 243 8.08 6.99 9.28
C VAL A 243 6.74 6.79 8.57
N ASN A 244 5.63 7.23 9.17
CA ASN A 244 4.30 7.10 8.57
C ASN A 244 4.17 7.84 7.22
N GLN A 245 4.75 9.05 7.14
CA GLN A 245 4.77 9.83 5.91
C GLN A 245 5.57 9.12 4.82
N LYS A 246 6.73 8.56 5.15
CA LYS A 246 7.55 7.79 4.19
C LYS A 246 6.82 6.55 3.65
N TYR A 247 6.14 5.80 4.52
CA TYR A 247 5.29 4.69 4.07
C TYR A 247 4.21 5.18 3.10
N SER A 248 3.53 6.27 3.46
CA SER A 248 2.45 6.85 2.64
C SER A 248 2.95 7.29 1.26
N ASP A 249 4.06 8.03 1.22
CA ASP A 249 4.65 8.52 -0.03
C ASP A 249 5.09 7.37 -0.94
N SER A 250 5.72 6.32 -0.38
CA SER A 250 6.16 5.15 -1.13
C SER A 250 4.96 4.32 -1.64
N LEU A 251 3.90 4.17 -0.84
CA LEU A 251 2.65 3.54 -1.28
C LEU A 251 2.00 4.32 -2.43
N PHE A 252 1.92 5.66 -2.33
CA PHE A 252 1.39 6.48 -3.40
C PHE A 252 2.26 6.41 -4.67
N PHE A 253 3.58 6.38 -4.53
CA PHE A 253 4.50 6.21 -5.66
C PHE A 253 4.22 4.90 -6.41
N GLY A 254 4.10 3.78 -5.67
CA GLY A 254 3.76 2.47 -6.24
C GLY A 254 2.38 2.45 -6.90
N GLN A 255 1.36 3.00 -6.24
CA GLN A 255 -0.01 3.04 -6.77
C GLN A 255 -0.11 3.89 -8.04
N TYR A 256 0.49 5.10 -8.06
CA TYR A 256 0.45 5.97 -9.22
C TYR A 256 1.18 5.32 -10.41
N SER A 257 2.28 4.61 -10.15
CA SER A 257 2.96 3.83 -11.17
C SER A 257 2.03 2.75 -11.74
N ALA A 258 1.42 1.92 -10.89
CA ALA A 258 0.49 0.87 -11.31
C ALA A 258 -0.71 1.42 -12.10
N MET A 259 -1.28 2.56 -11.70
CA MET A 259 -2.37 3.22 -12.42
C MET A 259 -1.97 3.58 -13.85
N ILE A 260 -0.79 4.20 -14.04
CA ILE A 260 -0.29 4.55 -15.38
C ILE A 260 -0.13 3.30 -16.25
N PHE A 261 0.45 2.24 -15.69
CA PHE A 261 0.63 0.98 -16.41
C PHE A 261 -0.70 0.34 -16.83
N SER A 262 -1.70 0.31 -15.93
CA SER A 262 -3.03 -0.23 -16.26
C SER A 262 -3.66 0.49 -17.47
N MET A 263 -3.52 1.81 -17.56
CA MET A 263 -4.05 2.59 -18.69
C MET A 263 -3.30 2.35 -20.00
N ILE A 264 -1.99 2.13 -19.93
CA ILE A 264 -1.14 1.89 -21.11
C ILE A 264 -1.37 0.49 -21.69
N VAL A 265 -1.55 -0.50 -20.80
CA VAL A 265 -1.77 -1.91 -21.17
C VAL A 265 -3.17 -2.11 -21.74
N ASP A 266 -4.20 -1.46 -21.18
CA ASP A 266 -5.58 -1.55 -21.69
C ASP A 266 -5.76 -1.00 -23.12
N GLN A 267 -4.84 -0.17 -23.60
CA GLN A 267 -4.81 0.34 -24.98
C GLN A 267 -4.16 -0.63 -25.98
N ARG A 268 -4.09 -1.94 -25.69
CA ARG A 268 -3.59 -3.00 -26.60
C ARG A 268 -4.73 -3.73 -27.29
#